data_AF-I8U9Q3-F1
#
_entry.id   AF-I8U9Q3-F1
#
_cell.length_a   1.000
_cell.length_b   1.000
_cell.length_c   1.000
_cell.angle_alpha   90.00
_cell.angle_beta   90.00
_cell.angle_gamma   90.00
#
_symmetry.space_group_name_H-M   'P 1'
#
loop_
_entity.id
_entity.type
_entity.pdbx_description
1 polymer ?
#
loop_
_entity_poly.entity_id
_entity_poly.type
_entity_poly.pdbx_seq_one_letter_code
_entity_poly.pdbx_strand_id
1 'polypeptide(L)'
;MRHLLGLQFMDTTHCLFRRQVPMLKCQVWSLGLVHRSAGICCQLLPILYKVCVVGSSLRMASPRTSSDSFINNLRADIECWEPCLPDQFSSTGKSKPEITTLLSQAYPYRTVALLILHRLQYPLGREDERAGTLAKAIAADLERCLSITGQCPPHAVLPLVMAGVEATCTSERERIHFLISRVRGAAFYPYVQHLRELLAGVWISRDCGEDRNVFNLFDQYPNVDHILL
;
A
#
# COMPACT_ATOMS: atom_id res chain seq x y z
N MET A 1 9.24 21.41 11.07
CA MET A 1 8.00 20.66 10.73
C MET A 1 8.15 19.68 9.54
N ARG A 2 8.90 19.99 8.47
CA ARG A 2 9.11 19.07 7.32
C ARG A 2 9.77 17.72 7.67
N HIS A 3 10.50 17.64 8.79
CA HIS A 3 11.21 16.42 9.19
C HIS A 3 10.32 15.27 9.68
N LEU A 4 9.08 15.56 10.09
CA LEU A 4 8.15 14.53 10.59
C LEU A 4 7.41 13.79 9.47
N LEU A 5 7.49 14.27 8.22
CA LEU A 5 6.68 13.73 7.13
C LEU A 5 7.05 12.29 6.78
N GLY A 6 8.33 11.94 6.88
CA GLY A 6 8.78 10.55 6.73
C GLY A 6 8.19 9.65 7.82
N LEU A 7 8.16 10.13 9.07
CA LEU A 7 7.58 9.40 10.21
C LEU A 7 6.06 9.27 10.06
N GLN A 8 5.36 10.33 9.66
CA GLN A 8 3.93 10.29 9.37
C GLN A 8 3.60 9.30 8.27
N PHE A 9 4.42 9.25 7.22
CA PHE A 9 4.23 8.26 6.16
C PHE A 9 4.38 6.84 6.69
N MET A 10 5.47 6.53 7.39
CA MET A 10 5.67 5.20 7.97
C MET A 10 4.57 4.81 8.96
N ASP A 11 4.21 5.71 9.88
CA ASP A 11 3.11 5.53 10.85
C ASP A 11 1.78 5.26 10.14
N THR A 12 1.47 6.02 9.08
CA THR A 12 0.26 5.82 8.28
C THR A 12 0.28 4.47 7.56
N THR A 13 1.40 4.08 6.96
CA THR A 13 1.50 2.79 6.26
C THR A 13 1.39 1.59 7.20
N HIS A 14 1.94 1.71 8.42
CA HIS A 14 1.80 0.69 9.46
C HIS A 14 0.35 0.61 9.96
N CYS A 15 -0.29 1.75 10.20
CA CYS A 15 -1.68 1.83 10.62
C CYS A 15 -2.68 1.29 9.59
N LEU A 16 -2.41 1.49 8.29
CA LEU A 16 -3.19 0.87 7.20
C LEU A 16 -3.17 -0.66 7.31
N PHE A 17 -2.03 -1.23 7.66
CA PHE A 17 -1.86 -2.66 7.85
C PHE A 17 -2.60 -3.19 9.08
N ARG A 18 -2.52 -2.47 10.20
CA ARG A 18 -3.08 -2.87 11.50
C ARG A 18 -4.53 -2.45 11.72
N ARG A 19 -5.13 -1.71 10.78
CA ARG A 19 -6.44 -1.03 10.96
C ARG A 19 -6.45 -0.16 12.23
N GLN A 20 -5.40 0.61 12.42
CA GLN A 20 -5.24 1.54 13.54
C GLN A 20 -5.31 2.99 13.06
N VAL A 21 -5.49 3.94 13.97
CA VAL A 21 -5.41 5.37 13.63
C VAL A 21 -3.97 5.83 13.83
N PRO A 22 -3.33 6.49 12.83
CA PRO A 22 -1.99 7.03 12.96
C PRO A 22 -1.88 7.98 14.15
N MET A 23 -0.84 7.81 14.96
CA MET A 23 -0.56 8.68 16.11
C MET A 23 -0.21 10.10 15.65
N LEU A 24 0.52 10.20 14.53
CA LEU A 24 0.90 11.46 13.95
C LEU A 24 -0.22 11.97 13.05
N LYS A 25 -0.99 12.95 13.55
CA LYS A 25 -2.05 13.59 12.75
C LYS A 25 -1.48 14.11 11.43
N CYS A 26 -2.17 13.78 10.33
CA CYS A 26 -1.79 14.27 9.02
C CYS A 26 -2.05 15.78 8.93
N GLN A 27 -1.04 16.53 8.53
CA GLN A 27 -1.21 17.93 8.11
C GLN A 27 -1.46 17.97 6.60
N VAL A 28 -2.18 18.99 6.13
CA VAL A 28 -2.33 19.24 4.69
C VAL A 28 -1.00 19.78 4.17
N TRP A 29 -0.45 19.14 3.14
CA TRP A 29 0.82 19.52 2.54
C TRP A 29 0.61 20.26 1.23
N SER A 30 1.52 21.18 0.92
CA SER A 30 1.50 21.96 -0.33
C SER A 30 1.60 21.03 -1.55
N LEU A 31 0.79 21.32 -2.58
CA LEU A 31 0.94 20.70 -3.90
C LEU A 31 2.36 20.90 -4.44
N GLY A 32 2.90 19.91 -5.16
CA GLY A 32 4.26 19.96 -5.66
C GLY A 32 5.34 19.77 -4.57
N LEU A 33 5.01 19.22 -3.40
CA LEU A 33 6.03 18.78 -2.44
C LEU A 33 6.59 17.40 -2.85
N VAL A 34 7.91 17.29 -2.92
CA VAL A 34 8.64 16.00 -3.01
C VAL A 34 9.44 15.82 -1.74
N HIS A 35 9.07 14.84 -0.92
CA HIS A 35 9.80 14.51 0.29
C HIS A 35 10.81 13.39 0.05
N ARG A 36 11.98 13.44 0.70
CA ARG A 36 13.06 12.46 0.50
C ARG A 36 12.65 11.01 0.78
N SER A 37 11.74 10.79 1.73
CA SER A 37 11.29 9.45 2.14
C SER A 37 9.95 9.09 1.50
N ALA A 38 8.98 10.00 1.57
CA ALA A 38 7.62 9.73 1.12
C ALA A 38 7.39 10.08 -0.37
N GLY A 39 8.41 10.59 -1.06
CA GLY A 39 8.29 11.09 -2.43
C GLY A 39 7.14 12.08 -2.58
N ILE A 40 6.35 11.89 -3.63
CA ILE A 40 5.09 12.60 -3.89
C ILE A 40 3.88 11.93 -3.21
N CYS A 41 4.04 10.74 -2.60
CA CYS A 41 2.97 10.09 -1.83
C CYS A 41 2.55 10.92 -0.61
N CYS A 42 3.37 11.89 -0.20
CA CYS A 42 3.00 12.85 0.84
C CYS A 42 1.68 13.58 0.56
N GLN A 43 1.33 13.78 -0.72
CA GLN A 43 0.08 14.41 -1.15
C GLN A 43 -1.13 13.50 -0.95
N LEU A 44 -0.92 12.18 -0.91
CA LEU A 44 -1.95 11.17 -0.68
C LEU A 44 -2.17 10.90 0.83
N LEU A 45 -1.24 11.31 1.70
CA LEU A 45 -1.30 11.03 3.15
C LEU A 45 -2.62 11.41 3.83
N PRO A 46 -3.25 12.58 3.54
CA PRO A 46 -4.54 12.90 4.16
C PRO A 46 -5.62 11.88 3.81
N ILE A 47 -5.60 11.35 2.58
CA ILE A 47 -6.54 10.34 2.10
C ILE A 47 -6.22 8.99 2.77
N LEU A 48 -4.95 8.58 2.84
CA LEU A 48 -4.54 7.35 3.55
C LEU A 48 -4.91 7.38 5.03
N TYR A 49 -4.80 8.54 5.69
CA TYR A 49 -5.23 8.74 7.07
C TYR A 49 -6.73 8.48 7.23
N LYS A 50 -7.57 9.00 6.32
CA LYS A 50 -9.02 8.70 6.33
C LYS A 50 -9.30 7.20 6.19
N VAL A 51 -8.56 6.49 5.34
CA VAL A 51 -8.68 5.02 5.19
C VAL A 51 -8.36 4.32 6.52
N CYS A 52 -7.32 4.76 7.22
CA CYS A 52 -6.98 4.23 8.55
C CYS A 52 -8.11 4.43 9.57
N VAL A 53 -8.74 5.61 9.58
CA VAL A 53 -9.89 5.92 10.45
C VAL A 53 -11.07 5.00 10.16
N VAL A 54 -11.39 4.77 8.88
CA VAL A 54 -12.44 3.80 8.48
C VAL A 54 -12.09 2.40 8.99
N GLY A 55 -10.86 1.93 8.74
CA GLY A 55 -10.42 0.61 9.16
C GLY A 55 -10.51 0.39 10.67
N SER A 56 -10.08 1.38 11.46
CA SER A 56 -10.17 1.33 12.92
C SER A 56 -11.61 1.34 13.42
N SER A 57 -12.48 2.16 12.82
CA SER A 57 -13.90 2.23 13.18
C SER A 57 -14.61 0.89 12.94
N LEU A 58 -14.32 0.25 11.80
CA LEU A 58 -14.87 -1.07 11.46
C LEU A 58 -14.35 -2.18 12.37
N ARG A 59 -13.07 -2.11 12.79
CA ARG A 59 -12.47 -3.06 13.75
C ARG A 59 -13.14 -3.00 15.12
N MET A 60 -13.50 -1.81 15.60
CA MET A 60 -14.09 -1.62 16.93
C MET A 60 -15.61 -1.93 16.98
N ALA A 61 -16.24 -2.33 15.86
CA ALA A 61 -17.69 -2.48 15.74
C ALA A 61 -18.48 -1.28 16.30
N SER A 62 -17.89 -0.09 16.26
CA SER A 62 -18.51 1.13 16.77
C SER A 62 -19.70 1.49 15.88
N PRO A 63 -20.92 1.66 16.41
CA PRO A 63 -22.09 2.09 15.63
C PRO A 63 -21.94 3.48 15.02
N ARG A 64 -20.92 4.23 15.44
CA ARG A 64 -20.60 5.57 14.97
C ARG A 64 -19.38 5.44 14.06
N THR A 65 -19.54 5.57 12.74
CA THR A 65 -18.89 6.60 11.87
C THR A 65 -18.60 6.22 10.42
N SER A 66 -18.65 4.95 10.00
CA SER A 66 -18.41 4.61 8.58
C SER A 66 -19.73 4.33 7.85
N SER A 67 -20.56 5.35 7.62
CA SER A 67 -21.70 5.19 6.72
C SER A 67 -21.21 4.76 5.34
N ASP A 68 -21.99 3.96 4.61
CA ASP A 68 -21.66 3.59 3.22
C ASP A 68 -21.37 4.83 2.37
N SER A 69 -22.07 5.95 2.64
CA SER A 69 -21.80 7.23 2.00
C SER A 69 -20.39 7.77 2.26
N PHE A 70 -19.85 7.64 3.47
CA PHE A 70 -18.50 8.08 3.79
C PHE A 70 -17.45 7.22 3.08
N ILE A 71 -17.64 5.90 3.06
CA ILE A 71 -16.77 4.96 2.35
C ILE A 71 -16.80 5.24 0.85
N ASN A 72 -17.97 5.50 0.27
CA ASN A 72 -18.12 5.82 -1.14
C ASN A 72 -17.48 7.17 -1.49
N ASN A 73 -17.64 8.20 -0.66
CA ASN A 73 -16.97 9.49 -0.84
C ASN A 73 -15.45 9.35 -0.74
N LEU A 74 -14.95 8.57 0.22
CA LEU A 74 -13.53 8.31 0.35
C LEU A 74 -12.98 7.54 -0.86
N ARG A 75 -13.74 6.59 -1.40
CA ARG A 75 -13.38 5.90 -2.64
C ARG A 75 -13.28 6.88 -3.80
N ALA A 76 -14.25 7.78 -3.96
CA ALA A 76 -14.23 8.82 -4.98
C ALA A 76 -13.03 9.77 -4.80
N ASP A 77 -12.71 10.18 -3.56
CA ASP A 77 -11.53 10.98 -3.25
C ASP A 77 -10.23 10.28 -3.73
N ILE A 78 -10.11 8.96 -3.47
CA ILE A 78 -8.94 8.18 -3.92
C ILE A 78 -8.92 8.06 -5.46
N GLU A 79 -10.07 7.82 -6.08
CA GLU A 79 -10.21 7.69 -7.54
C GLU A 79 -9.92 9.01 -8.27
N CYS A 80 -10.32 10.15 -7.72
CA CYS A 80 -10.03 11.48 -8.28
C CYS A 80 -8.62 11.98 -7.97
N TRP A 81 -7.90 11.38 -7.02
CA TRP A 81 -6.56 11.81 -6.68
C TRP A 81 -5.56 11.45 -7.79
N GLU A 82 -4.78 12.45 -8.20
CA GLU A 82 -3.61 12.30 -9.08
C GLU A 82 -2.37 12.97 -8.45
N PRO A 83 -1.18 12.40 -8.65
CA PRO A 83 0.06 13.00 -8.17
C PRO A 83 0.36 14.33 -8.88
N CYS A 84 0.54 15.40 -8.12
CA CYS A 84 1.00 16.68 -8.65
C CYS A 84 2.54 16.72 -8.66
N LEU A 85 3.14 16.74 -9.84
CA LEU A 85 4.58 16.93 -10.01
C LEU A 85 4.94 18.42 -9.86
N PRO A 86 6.01 18.78 -9.14
CA PRO A 86 6.45 20.17 -9.03
C PRO A 86 6.94 20.70 -10.38
N ASP A 87 6.76 21.99 -10.66
CA ASP A 87 7.07 22.63 -11.96
C ASP A 87 8.50 22.41 -12.46
N GLN A 88 9.46 22.25 -11.54
CA GLN A 88 10.85 21.92 -11.86
C GLN A 88 11.01 20.53 -12.53
N PHE A 89 10.05 19.62 -12.38
CA PHE A 89 10.05 18.34 -13.11
C PHE A 89 9.47 18.48 -14.53
N SER A 90 8.69 19.54 -14.78
CA SER A 90 8.11 19.86 -16.09
C SER A 90 9.04 20.73 -16.94
N SER A 91 9.84 21.60 -16.31
CA SER A 91 10.66 22.63 -16.99
C SER A 91 12.16 22.34 -17.03
N THR A 92 12.71 21.60 -16.05
CA THR A 92 14.13 21.22 -16.04
C THR A 92 14.27 19.73 -16.30
N GLY A 93 15.08 19.37 -17.30
CA GLY A 93 15.28 18.01 -17.84
C GLY A 93 15.84 16.98 -16.87
N LYS A 94 15.08 16.65 -15.82
CA LYS A 94 15.31 15.47 -15.00
C LYS A 94 15.12 14.21 -15.82
N SER A 95 15.93 13.21 -15.53
CA SER A 95 15.95 11.97 -16.31
C SER A 95 14.61 11.23 -16.17
N LYS A 96 14.09 10.67 -17.28
CA LYS A 96 12.87 9.84 -17.29
C LYS A 96 12.80 8.83 -16.12
N PRO A 97 13.90 8.20 -15.66
CA PRO A 97 13.91 7.32 -14.49
C PRO A 97 13.50 7.97 -13.16
N GLU A 98 13.85 9.24 -12.90
CA GLU A 98 13.51 9.90 -11.62
C GLU A 98 12.01 10.18 -11.52
N ILE A 99 11.42 10.70 -12.60
CA ILE A 99 9.98 10.93 -12.70
C ILE A 99 9.24 9.60 -12.59
N THR A 100 9.73 8.57 -13.30
CA THR A 100 9.16 7.22 -13.23
C THR A 100 9.18 6.69 -11.80
N THR A 101 10.30 6.82 -11.09
CA THR A 101 10.42 6.35 -9.71
C THR A 101 9.39 7.02 -8.79
N LEU A 102 9.19 8.34 -8.91
CA LEU A 102 8.23 9.08 -8.09
C LEU A 102 6.79 8.65 -8.39
N LEU A 103 6.42 8.55 -9.66
CA LEU A 103 5.07 8.15 -10.07
C LEU A 103 4.79 6.67 -9.72
N SER A 104 5.76 5.79 -9.95
CA SER A 104 5.69 4.37 -9.58
C SER A 104 5.72 4.13 -8.07
N GLN A 105 6.04 5.13 -7.26
CA GLN A 105 5.78 5.08 -5.82
C GLN A 105 4.31 5.48 -5.55
N ALA A 106 3.85 6.59 -6.11
CA ALA A 106 2.55 7.18 -5.80
C ALA A 106 1.35 6.35 -6.27
N TYR A 107 1.36 5.88 -7.52
CA TYR A 107 0.22 5.16 -8.09
C TYR A 107 -0.08 3.84 -7.39
N PRO A 108 0.92 2.98 -7.08
CA PRO A 108 0.67 1.79 -6.28
C PRO A 108 0.04 2.10 -4.91
N TYR A 109 0.44 3.16 -4.22
CA TYR A 109 -0.16 3.53 -2.94
C TYR A 109 -1.62 3.97 -3.06
N ARG A 110 -1.98 4.67 -4.14
CA ARG A 110 -3.39 4.98 -4.46
C ARG A 110 -4.19 3.70 -4.68
N THR A 111 -3.66 2.76 -5.48
CA THR A 111 -4.32 1.48 -5.77
C THR A 111 -4.42 0.59 -4.52
N VAL A 112 -3.39 0.60 -3.66
CA VAL A 112 -3.40 -0.04 -2.35
C VAL A 112 -4.51 0.53 -1.47
N ALA A 113 -4.69 1.85 -1.44
CA ALA A 113 -5.77 2.47 -0.67
C ALA A 113 -7.14 1.98 -1.12
N LEU A 114 -7.37 1.85 -2.43
CA LEU A 114 -8.60 1.26 -2.99
C LEU A 114 -8.75 -0.21 -2.58
N LEU A 115 -7.68 -1.00 -2.65
CA LEU A 115 -7.71 -2.41 -2.31
C LEU A 115 -7.96 -2.64 -0.81
N ILE A 116 -7.32 -1.86 0.06
CA ILE A 116 -7.57 -1.89 1.50
C ILE A 116 -9.02 -1.51 1.80
N LEU A 117 -9.52 -0.41 1.22
CA LEU A 117 -10.90 0.01 1.41
C LEU A 117 -11.90 -1.04 0.92
N HIS A 118 -11.57 -1.74 -0.16
CA HIS A 118 -12.34 -2.90 -0.65
C HIS A 118 -12.34 -4.05 0.36
N ARG A 119 -11.17 -4.46 0.85
CA ARG A 119 -11.04 -5.57 1.81
C ARG A 119 -11.57 -5.28 3.21
N LEU A 120 -11.72 -4.01 3.56
CA LEU A 120 -12.42 -3.61 4.77
C LEU A 120 -13.94 -3.91 4.70
N GLN A 121 -14.53 -3.93 3.50
CA GLN A 121 -15.94 -4.24 3.28
C GLN A 121 -16.17 -5.70 2.90
N TYR A 122 -15.24 -6.28 2.13
CA TYR A 122 -15.40 -7.61 1.54
C TYR A 122 -14.27 -8.54 1.97
N PRO A 123 -14.58 -9.60 2.73
CA PRO A 123 -13.58 -10.61 3.08
C PRO A 123 -13.12 -11.38 1.83
N LEU A 124 -11.98 -12.04 1.94
CA LEU A 124 -11.42 -12.95 0.92
C LEU A 124 -12.46 -14.00 0.48
N GLY A 125 -12.50 -14.26 -0.83
CA GLY A 125 -13.53 -15.09 -1.46
C GLY A 125 -14.85 -14.36 -1.73
N ARG A 126 -14.97 -13.07 -1.42
CA ARG A 126 -16.08 -12.20 -1.85
C ARG A 126 -15.52 -10.99 -2.60
N GLU A 127 -16.16 -10.67 -3.72
CA GLU A 127 -15.75 -9.56 -4.59
C GLU A 127 -14.25 -9.64 -4.99
N ASP A 128 -13.75 -10.87 -5.18
CA ASP A 128 -12.33 -11.14 -5.45
C ASP A 128 -11.90 -10.69 -6.85
N GLU A 129 -12.82 -10.60 -7.80
CA GLU A 129 -12.53 -10.10 -9.16
C GLU A 129 -11.99 -8.66 -9.12
N ARG A 130 -12.67 -7.77 -8.37
CA ARG A 130 -12.25 -6.39 -8.20
C ARG A 130 -10.93 -6.31 -7.44
N ALA A 131 -10.78 -7.08 -6.36
CA ALA A 131 -9.55 -7.12 -5.59
C ALA A 131 -8.35 -7.60 -6.42
N GLY A 132 -8.53 -8.68 -7.19
CA GLY A 132 -7.53 -9.21 -8.10
C GLY A 132 -7.14 -8.22 -9.21
N THR A 133 -8.10 -7.46 -9.74
CA THR A 133 -7.82 -6.39 -10.71
C THR A 133 -6.93 -5.30 -10.11
N LEU A 134 -7.23 -4.84 -8.90
CA LEU A 134 -6.41 -3.85 -8.18
C LEU A 134 -5.01 -4.40 -7.88
N ALA A 135 -4.91 -5.64 -7.42
CA ALA A 135 -3.62 -6.29 -7.14
C ALA A 135 -2.75 -6.46 -8.39
N LYS A 136 -3.35 -6.85 -9.51
CA LYS A 136 -2.65 -6.96 -10.81
C LYS A 136 -2.14 -5.60 -11.29
N ALA A 137 -2.92 -4.54 -11.08
CA ALA A 137 -2.51 -3.18 -11.38
C ALA A 137 -1.30 -2.75 -10.52
N ILE A 138 -1.33 -3.04 -9.21
CA ILE A 138 -0.18 -2.78 -8.31
C ILE A 138 1.07 -3.51 -8.82
N ALA A 139 0.97 -4.82 -9.08
CA ALA A 139 2.11 -5.60 -9.56
C ALA A 139 2.64 -5.07 -10.91
N ALA A 140 1.77 -4.68 -11.83
CA ALA A 140 2.17 -4.13 -13.13
C ALA A 140 2.90 -2.78 -13.01
N ASP A 141 2.48 -1.91 -12.09
CA ASP A 141 3.15 -0.64 -11.83
C ASP A 141 4.55 -0.84 -11.22
N LEU A 142 4.69 -1.81 -10.31
CA LEU A 142 5.99 -2.18 -9.72
C LEU A 142 6.94 -2.77 -10.76
N GLU A 143 6.46 -3.64 -11.65
CA GLU A 143 7.24 -4.21 -12.74
C GLU A 143 7.67 -3.15 -13.76
N ARG A 144 6.77 -2.21 -14.09
CA ARG A 144 7.09 -1.09 -14.98
C ARG A 144 8.20 -0.22 -14.39
N CYS A 145 8.15 0.05 -13.08
CA CYS A 145 9.23 0.75 -12.41
C CYS A 145 10.55 -0.01 -12.53
N LEU A 146 10.51 -1.33 -12.25
CA LEU A 146 11.67 -2.19 -12.31
C LEU A 146 12.29 -2.25 -13.70
N SER A 147 11.48 -2.33 -14.77
CA SER A 147 11.98 -2.39 -16.14
C SER A 147 12.63 -1.08 -16.60
N ILE A 148 12.12 0.07 -16.16
CA ILE A 148 12.63 1.39 -16.56
C ILE A 148 13.83 1.81 -15.71
N THR A 149 13.80 1.54 -14.41
CA THR A 149 14.77 2.08 -13.43
C THR A 149 15.77 1.03 -12.94
N GLY A 150 15.54 -0.25 -13.24
CA GLY A 150 16.36 -1.37 -12.76
C GLY A 150 16.07 -1.78 -11.32
N GLN A 151 15.22 -1.05 -10.59
CA GLN A 151 14.88 -1.33 -9.17
C GLN A 151 13.39 -1.15 -8.89
N CYS A 152 12.88 -1.80 -7.85
CA CYS A 152 11.56 -1.48 -7.32
C CYS A 152 11.55 -0.07 -6.70
N PRO A 153 10.39 0.62 -6.70
CA PRO A 153 10.29 1.95 -6.09
C PRO A 153 10.52 1.86 -4.57
N PRO A 154 10.99 2.95 -3.94
CA PRO A 154 11.11 3.02 -2.48
C PRO A 154 9.78 2.72 -1.78
N HIS A 155 9.84 2.12 -0.59
CA HIS A 155 8.65 1.80 0.22
C HIS A 155 7.62 0.89 -0.50
N ALA A 156 8.06 -0.01 -1.38
CA ALA A 156 7.19 -0.95 -2.10
C ALA A 156 6.60 -2.08 -1.24
N VAL A 157 6.96 -2.20 0.05
CA VAL A 157 6.56 -3.34 0.88
C VAL A 157 5.04 -3.45 1.02
N LEU A 158 4.34 -2.39 1.42
CA LEU A 158 2.89 -2.43 1.56
C LEU A 158 2.19 -2.75 0.21
N PRO A 159 2.55 -2.11 -0.92
CA PRO A 159 2.09 -2.54 -2.24
C PRO A 159 2.32 -4.02 -2.54
N LEU A 160 3.51 -4.56 -2.22
CA LEU A 160 3.83 -5.97 -2.45
C LEU A 160 3.01 -6.91 -1.57
N VAL A 161 2.81 -6.58 -0.30
CA VAL A 161 1.96 -7.39 0.59
C VAL A 161 0.54 -7.42 0.04
N MET A 162 -0.04 -6.26 -0.25
CA MET A 162 -1.43 -6.19 -0.68
C MET A 162 -1.64 -6.86 -2.04
N ALA A 163 -0.70 -6.72 -2.98
CA ALA A 163 -0.77 -7.47 -4.25
C ALA A 163 -0.57 -8.99 -4.02
N GLY A 164 0.32 -9.36 -3.11
CA GLY A 164 0.63 -10.75 -2.76
C GLY A 164 -0.53 -11.48 -2.08
N VAL A 165 -1.26 -10.82 -1.17
CA VAL A 165 -2.46 -11.37 -0.54
C VAL A 165 -3.50 -11.84 -1.56
N GLU A 166 -3.59 -11.13 -2.69
CA GLU A 166 -4.56 -11.42 -3.74
C GLU A 166 -4.04 -12.39 -4.81
N ALA A 167 -2.81 -12.88 -4.68
CA ALA A 167 -2.26 -13.89 -5.58
C ALA A 167 -2.89 -15.26 -5.30
N THR A 168 -3.66 -15.76 -6.25
CA THR A 168 -4.45 -17.00 -6.11
C THR A 168 -3.83 -18.18 -6.85
N CYS A 169 -3.16 -17.92 -7.98
CA CYS A 169 -2.53 -18.98 -8.77
C CYS A 169 -1.00 -18.93 -8.68
N THR A 170 -0.35 -20.05 -9.05
CA THR A 170 1.10 -20.21 -8.98
C THR A 170 1.86 -19.10 -9.71
N SER A 171 1.41 -18.71 -10.91
CA SER A 171 2.07 -17.66 -11.69
C SER A 171 1.99 -16.28 -11.04
N GLU A 172 0.88 -15.95 -10.37
CA GLU A 172 0.75 -14.71 -9.59
C GLU A 172 1.68 -14.72 -8.37
N ARG A 173 1.80 -15.86 -7.68
CA ARG A 173 2.68 -16.03 -6.52
C ARG A 173 4.16 -15.93 -6.91
N GLU A 174 4.56 -16.57 -8.00
CA GLU A 174 5.91 -16.48 -8.58
C GLU A 174 6.25 -15.04 -8.98
N ARG A 175 5.30 -14.33 -9.60
CA ARG A 175 5.44 -12.91 -9.95
C ARG A 175 5.72 -12.05 -8.72
N ILE A 176 4.99 -12.29 -7.63
CA ILE A 176 5.20 -11.56 -6.37
C ILE A 176 6.55 -11.92 -5.74
N HIS A 177 6.94 -13.19 -5.71
CA HIS A 177 8.26 -13.60 -5.23
C HIS A 177 9.41 -12.97 -6.03
N PHE A 178 9.27 -12.89 -7.35
CA PHE A 178 10.20 -12.20 -8.21
C PHE A 178 10.32 -10.73 -7.81
N LEU A 179 9.20 -10.00 -7.68
CA LEU A 179 9.22 -8.60 -7.26
C LEU A 179 9.85 -8.40 -5.87
N ILE A 180 9.53 -9.27 -4.91
CA ILE A 180 10.13 -9.25 -3.56
C ILE A 180 11.65 -9.37 -3.63
N SER A 181 12.19 -10.23 -4.51
CA SER A 181 13.65 -10.38 -4.69
C SER A 181 14.33 -9.13 -5.24
N ARG A 182 13.57 -8.20 -5.83
CA ARG A 182 14.04 -6.96 -6.47
C ARG A 182 13.85 -5.72 -5.58
N VAL A 183 13.32 -5.89 -4.37
CA VAL A 183 13.25 -4.81 -3.39
C VAL A 183 14.66 -4.45 -2.93
N ARG A 184 14.90 -3.15 -2.71
CA ARG A 184 16.21 -2.66 -2.27
C ARG A 184 16.59 -3.29 -0.93
N GLY A 185 17.77 -3.91 -0.90
CA GLY A 185 18.29 -4.57 0.30
C GLY A 185 17.70 -5.97 0.54
N ALA A 186 16.98 -6.56 -0.42
CA ALA A 186 16.37 -7.87 -0.26
C ALA A 186 17.34 -9.03 0.03
N ALA A 187 18.61 -8.89 -0.35
CA ALA A 187 19.64 -9.86 -0.03
C ALA A 187 20.23 -9.73 1.39
N PHE A 188 19.99 -8.60 2.05
CA PHE A 188 20.68 -8.23 3.30
C PHE A 188 19.75 -8.13 4.50
N TYR A 189 18.50 -7.70 4.29
CA TYR A 189 17.59 -7.44 5.40
C TYR A 189 16.65 -8.62 5.68
N PRO A 190 16.51 -9.02 6.97
CA PRO A 190 15.67 -10.15 7.36
C PRO A 190 14.17 -9.92 7.12
N TYR A 191 13.70 -8.67 7.00
CA TYR A 191 12.28 -8.36 6.76
C TYR A 191 11.73 -9.03 5.49
N VAL A 192 12.59 -9.27 4.48
CA VAL A 192 12.18 -9.91 3.24
C VAL A 192 11.81 -11.38 3.47
N GLN A 193 12.47 -12.05 4.41
CA GLN A 193 12.11 -13.41 4.79
C GLN A 193 10.76 -13.43 5.51
N HIS A 194 10.54 -12.51 6.46
CA HIS A 194 9.25 -12.37 7.13
C HIS A 194 8.11 -12.02 6.16
N LEU A 195 8.38 -11.19 5.15
CA LEU A 195 7.42 -10.90 4.09
C LEU A 195 7.02 -12.16 3.31
N ARG A 196 7.98 -13.02 2.95
CA ARG A 196 7.70 -14.28 2.25
C ARG A 196 6.90 -15.25 3.12
N GLU A 197 7.26 -15.38 4.39
CA GLU A 197 6.57 -16.23 5.36
C GLU A 197 5.14 -15.77 5.61
N LEU A 198 4.91 -14.45 5.77
CA LEU A 198 3.58 -13.87 5.88
C LEU A 198 2.72 -14.25 4.67
N LEU A 199 3.23 -14.01 3.46
CA LEU A 199 2.49 -14.30 2.23
C LEU A 199 2.24 -15.80 2.05
N ALA A 200 3.21 -16.65 2.35
CA ALA A 200 3.03 -18.10 2.33
C ALA A 200 1.92 -18.54 3.29
N GLY A 201 1.88 -17.98 4.51
CA GLY A 201 0.80 -18.23 5.47
C GLY A 201 -0.56 -17.80 4.93
N VAL A 202 -0.66 -16.58 4.38
CA VAL A 202 -1.90 -16.09 3.75
C VAL A 202 -2.36 -17.01 2.62
N TRP A 203 -1.45 -17.46 1.76
CA TRP A 203 -1.78 -18.35 0.64
C TRP A 203 -2.29 -19.71 1.12
N ILE A 204 -1.66 -20.30 2.15
CA ILE A 204 -2.13 -21.54 2.76
C ILE A 204 -3.54 -21.35 3.33
N SER A 205 -3.78 -20.30 4.13
CA SER A 205 -5.11 -20.03 4.68
C SER A 205 -6.15 -19.85 3.59
N ARG A 206 -5.82 -19.12 2.52
CA ARG A 206 -6.71 -18.95 1.36
C ARG A 206 -7.01 -20.26 0.64
N ASP A 207 -6.00 -21.09 0.39
CA ASP A 207 -6.14 -22.37 -0.31
C ASP A 207 -6.98 -23.37 0.52
N CYS A 208 -6.86 -23.31 1.85
CA CYS A 208 -7.67 -24.10 2.79
C CYS A 208 -9.07 -23.50 3.07
N GLY A 209 -9.34 -22.27 2.62
CA GLY A 209 -10.59 -21.55 2.90
C GLY A 209 -10.73 -21.05 4.34
N GLU A 210 -9.63 -20.99 5.09
CA GLU A 210 -9.52 -20.56 6.48
C GLU A 210 -9.33 -19.03 6.57
N ASP A 211 -9.93 -18.42 7.61
CA ASP A 211 -9.97 -16.98 7.89
C ASP A 211 -10.06 -16.05 6.66
N ARG A 212 -11.29 -15.63 6.36
CA ARG A 212 -11.56 -14.80 5.19
C ARG A 212 -11.21 -13.33 5.42
N ASN A 213 -10.80 -12.89 6.61
CA ASN A 213 -10.45 -11.49 6.82
C ASN A 213 -8.93 -11.30 6.76
N VAL A 214 -8.44 -10.68 5.68
CA VAL A 214 -7.00 -10.42 5.49
C VAL A 214 -6.33 -9.75 6.69
N PHE A 215 -7.03 -8.82 7.36
CA PHE A 215 -6.45 -8.08 8.46
C PHE A 215 -6.38 -8.91 9.75
N ASN A 216 -7.20 -9.94 9.90
CA ASN A 216 -7.07 -10.88 11.00
C ASN A 216 -5.85 -11.78 10.82
N LEU A 217 -5.57 -12.21 9.58
CA LEU A 217 -4.33 -12.93 9.24
C LEU A 217 -3.09 -12.10 9.58
N PHE A 218 -3.15 -10.79 9.32
CA PHE A 218 -2.10 -9.85 9.73
C PHE A 218 -1.96 -9.71 11.24
N ASP A 219 -3.08 -9.64 11.99
CA ASP A 219 -3.05 -9.55 13.44
C ASP A 219 -2.47 -10.82 14.10
N GLN A 220 -2.62 -11.99 13.46
CA GLN A 220 -2.13 -13.28 13.95
C GLN A 220 -0.65 -13.55 13.67
N TYR A 221 -0.04 -12.86 12.68
CA TYR A 221 1.34 -13.14 12.30
C TYR A 221 2.33 -12.44 13.28
N PRO A 222 3.19 -13.21 13.99
CA PRO A 222 3.95 -12.71 15.14
C PRO A 222 5.03 -11.68 14.77
N ASN A 223 5.49 -11.68 13.52
CA ASN A 223 6.59 -10.83 13.05
C ASN A 223 6.14 -9.73 12.08
N VAL A 224 4.86 -9.35 12.07
CA VAL A 224 4.36 -8.32 11.14
C VAL A 224 5.09 -6.99 11.30
N ASP A 225 5.42 -6.61 12.53
CA ASP A 225 6.09 -5.33 12.78
C ASP A 225 7.52 -5.32 12.22
N HIS A 226 8.12 -6.49 11.98
CA HIS A 226 9.41 -6.62 11.33
C HIS A 226 9.35 -6.52 9.80
N ILE A 227 8.16 -6.41 9.19
CA ILE A 227 7.98 -6.31 7.73
C ILE A 227 7.89 -4.85 7.28
N LEU A 228 7.31 -3.96 8.10
CA LEU A 228 6.98 -2.57 7.73
C LEU A 228 7.94 -1.50 8.28
N LEU A 229 9.01 -1.92 8.98
CA LEU A 229 10.10 -1.08 9.49
C LEU A 229 11.31 -1.12 8.55
#